data_AF-U6DW39-F1
#
_entry.id   AF-U6DW39-F1
#
_cell.length_a   1.000
_cell.length_b   1.000
_cell.length_c   1.000
_cell.angle_alpha   90.00
_cell.angle_beta   90.00
_cell.angle_gamma   90.00
#
_symmetry.space_group_name_H-M   'P 1'
#
loop_
_entity.id
_entity.type
_entity.pdbx_description
1 polymer ?
#
loop_
_entity_poly.entity_id
_entity_poly.type
_entity_poly.pdbx_seq_one_letter_code
_entity_poly.pdbx_strand_id
1 'polypeptide(L)'
;KPNIFHKDPDVTVAPVFLLGESSVEYGKKKRRYLPYHRQHLYFFLIGPPLLTLVNFEVENLAYMLVCMQWTDLLWAASFYSRFFLCYAPFYGLPGALLLFVAVRVLESHWFVWITQMNHIPKEIGHEKHRDWASSQLAATCNVEPSLFIDWFSGHLNFQIE
;
A
#
# COMPACT_ATOMS: atom_id res chain seq x y z
N LYS A 1 -6.88 -16.49 -7.28
CA LYS A 1 -5.58 -17.07 -7.71
C LYS A 1 -4.63 -15.89 -7.84
N PRO A 2 -3.50 -15.90 -7.14
CA PRO A 2 -2.60 -14.74 -7.02
C PRO A 2 -1.93 -14.41 -8.36
N ASN A 3 -1.53 -13.16 -8.56
CA ASN A 3 -0.73 -12.67 -9.70
C ASN A 3 -1.34 -12.86 -11.09
N ILE A 4 -2.67 -13.01 -11.19
CA ILE A 4 -3.39 -13.16 -12.46
C ILE A 4 -4.33 -11.97 -12.69
N PHE A 5 -4.15 -11.26 -13.80
CA PHE A 5 -5.03 -10.15 -14.17
C PHE A 5 -6.51 -10.54 -14.17
N HIS A 6 -7.36 -9.63 -13.68
CA HIS A 6 -8.82 -9.81 -13.58
C HIS A 6 -9.30 -10.90 -12.62
N LYS A 7 -8.40 -11.68 -12.00
CA LYS A 7 -8.72 -12.65 -10.94
C LYS A 7 -8.18 -12.22 -9.60
N ASP A 8 -7.06 -11.51 -9.61
CA ASP A 8 -6.43 -10.92 -8.44
C ASP A 8 -6.61 -9.39 -8.52
N PRO A 9 -7.36 -8.78 -7.57
CA PRO A 9 -7.56 -7.34 -7.53
C PRO A 9 -6.26 -6.59 -7.18
N ASP A 10 -5.31 -7.21 -6.47
CA ASP A 10 -4.11 -6.55 -5.96
C ASP A 10 -3.12 -6.21 -7.08
N VAL A 11 -3.15 -6.99 -8.18
CA VAL A 11 -2.35 -6.73 -9.39
C VAL A 11 -3.10 -5.98 -10.49
N THR A 12 -4.41 -5.74 -10.32
CA THR A 12 -5.26 -5.10 -11.33
C THR A 12 -5.35 -3.59 -11.10
N VAL A 13 -4.24 -2.90 -11.33
CA VAL A 13 -4.07 -1.45 -11.04
C VAL A 13 -4.01 -0.54 -12.29
N ALA A 14 -4.22 -1.12 -13.48
CA ALA A 14 -4.31 -0.37 -14.73
C ALA A 14 -5.61 0.47 -14.79
N PRO A 15 -5.60 1.68 -15.39
CA PRO A 15 -4.52 2.28 -16.17
C PRO A 15 -3.51 3.11 -15.35
N VAL A 16 -3.63 3.15 -14.01
CA VAL A 16 -2.81 4.01 -13.13
C VAL A 16 -1.38 3.50 -13.02
N PHE A 17 -1.22 2.19 -12.81
CA PHE A 17 0.07 1.51 -12.78
C PHE A 17 0.07 0.33 -13.76
N LEU A 18 1.19 0.16 -14.47
CA LEU A 18 1.44 -1.01 -15.30
C LEU A 18 2.40 -1.95 -14.55
N LEU A 19 1.95 -3.18 -14.34
CA LEU A 19 2.71 -4.26 -13.70
C LEU A 19 2.84 -5.45 -14.65
N GLY A 20 3.98 -6.14 -14.64
CA GLY A 20 4.19 -7.37 -15.43
C GLY A 20 3.81 -7.24 -16.91
N GLU A 21 3.06 -8.23 -17.43
CA GLU A 21 2.67 -8.32 -18.85
C GLU A 21 1.77 -7.16 -19.33
N SER A 22 1.09 -6.44 -18.41
CA SER A 22 0.28 -5.27 -18.79
C SER A 22 1.11 -4.14 -19.40
N SER A 23 2.38 -4.01 -18.99
CA SER A 23 3.32 -3.03 -19.57
C SER A 23 3.58 -3.29 -21.05
N VAL A 24 3.72 -4.57 -21.42
CA VAL A 24 3.94 -5.03 -22.80
C VAL A 24 2.67 -4.83 -23.63
N GLU A 25 1.50 -5.14 -23.07
CA GLU A 25 0.22 -4.99 -23.74
C GLU A 25 -0.08 -3.51 -24.07
N TYR A 26 0.10 -2.62 -23.10
CA TYR A 26 -0.08 -1.18 -23.30
C TYR A 26 0.91 -0.60 -24.31
N GLY A 27 2.16 -1.08 -24.29
CA GLY A 27 3.18 -0.75 -25.28
C GLY A 27 2.77 -1.17 -26.70
N LYS A 28 2.33 -2.43 -26.88
CA LYS A 28 1.86 -2.95 -28.19
C LYS A 28 0.64 -2.20 -28.71
N LYS A 29 -0.32 -1.88 -27.83
CA LYS A 29 -1.54 -1.13 -28.17
C LYS A 29 -1.31 0.37 -28.33
N LYS A 30 -0.08 0.87 -28.10
CA LYS A 30 0.29 2.30 -28.11
C LYS A 30 -0.63 3.17 -27.25
N ARG A 31 -1.16 2.63 -26.14
CA ARG A 31 -2.05 3.34 -25.23
C ARG A 31 -1.22 4.15 -24.24
N ARG A 32 -1.45 5.46 -24.18
CA ARG A 32 -0.67 6.38 -23.33
C ARG A 32 -1.57 7.33 -22.54
N TYR A 33 -2.24 6.80 -21.52
CA TYR A 33 -3.04 7.62 -20.60
C TYR A 33 -2.17 8.39 -19.60
N LEU A 34 -1.04 7.80 -19.17
CA LEU A 34 -0.11 8.38 -18.21
C LEU A 34 1.35 8.30 -18.71
N PRO A 35 2.28 9.09 -18.14
CA PRO A 35 3.70 9.01 -18.46
C PRO A 35 4.34 7.77 -17.82
N TYR A 36 4.03 6.58 -18.35
CA TYR A 36 4.49 5.29 -17.81
C TYR A 36 6.02 5.15 -17.68
N HIS A 37 6.81 5.89 -18.46
CA HIS A 37 8.27 5.93 -18.32
C HIS A 37 8.74 6.56 -17.00
N ARG A 38 7.89 7.37 -16.36
CA ARG A 38 8.13 7.98 -15.04
C ARG A 38 7.29 7.32 -13.94
N GLN A 39 6.76 6.12 -14.17
CA GLN A 39 5.92 5.39 -13.21
C GLN A 39 6.56 5.26 -11.83
N HIS A 40 7.86 4.97 -11.77
CA HIS A 40 8.60 4.88 -10.52
C HIS A 40 8.57 6.20 -9.71
N LEU A 41 8.58 7.37 -10.36
CA LEU A 41 8.59 8.67 -9.68
C LEU A 41 7.24 9.00 -9.06
N TYR A 42 6.15 8.89 -9.85
CA TYR A 42 4.83 9.23 -9.34
C TYR A 42 4.27 8.12 -8.44
N PHE A 43 4.64 6.85 -8.66
CA PHE A 43 4.35 5.78 -7.71
C PHE A 43 4.96 6.10 -6.36
N PHE A 44 6.26 6.37 -6.31
CA PHE A 44 6.95 6.67 -5.05
C PHE A 44 6.36 7.90 -4.36
N LEU A 45 6.16 9.00 -5.09
CA LEU A 45 5.72 10.25 -4.47
C LEU A 45 4.24 10.25 -4.05
N ILE A 46 3.37 9.60 -4.83
CA ILE A 46 1.92 9.74 -4.69
C ILE A 46 1.27 8.44 -4.22
N GLY A 47 1.73 7.28 -4.68
CA GLY A 47 1.08 5.99 -4.44
C GLY A 47 0.92 5.65 -2.95
N PRO A 48 2.02 5.41 -2.21
CA PRO A 48 1.94 5.08 -0.79
C PRO A 48 1.24 6.16 0.04
N PRO A 49 1.60 7.45 -0.08
CA PRO A 49 0.94 8.50 0.69
C PRO A 49 -0.56 8.57 0.42
N LEU A 50 -1.00 8.49 -0.84
CA LEU A 50 -2.42 8.57 -1.18
C LEU A 50 -3.20 7.37 -0.62
N LEU A 51 -2.60 6.18 -0.63
CA LEU A 51 -3.24 4.98 -0.10
C LEU A 51 -3.53 5.11 1.40
N THR A 52 -2.52 5.44 2.21
CA THR A 52 -2.70 5.41 3.66
C THR A 52 -3.13 6.75 4.27
N LEU A 53 -2.69 7.92 3.78
CA LEU A 53 -3.16 9.21 4.32
C LEU A 53 -4.59 9.52 3.91
N VAL A 54 -5.01 9.08 2.72
CA VAL A 54 -6.29 9.51 2.14
C VAL A 54 -7.25 8.34 2.08
N ASN A 55 -6.91 7.27 1.35
CA ASN A 55 -7.88 6.20 1.11
C ASN A 55 -8.30 5.51 2.41
N PHE A 56 -7.33 5.00 3.17
CA PHE A 56 -7.63 4.30 4.42
C PHE A 56 -8.25 5.21 5.48
N GLU A 57 -7.78 6.45 5.64
CA GLU A 57 -8.38 7.38 6.61
C GLU A 57 -9.84 7.70 6.26
N VAL A 58 -10.14 7.93 4.98
CA VAL A 58 -11.52 8.21 4.52
C VAL A 58 -12.39 6.98 4.64
N GLU A 59 -11.92 5.81 4.20
CA GLU A 59 -12.67 4.54 4.31
C GLU A 59 -12.94 4.18 5.77
N ASN A 60 -11.92 4.28 6.65
CA ASN A 60 -12.08 4.01 8.07
C ASN A 60 -13.06 5.00 8.71
N LEU A 61 -12.95 6.29 8.42
CA LEU A 61 -13.89 7.29 8.95
C LEU A 61 -15.32 7.05 8.44
N ALA A 62 -15.48 6.79 7.14
CA ALA A 62 -16.77 6.48 6.55
C ALA A 62 -17.38 5.22 7.19
N TYR A 63 -16.58 4.17 7.35
CA TYR A 63 -16.99 2.93 8.00
C TYR A 63 -17.43 3.18 9.45
N MET A 64 -16.60 3.87 10.25
CA MET A 64 -16.92 4.20 11.63
C MET A 64 -18.22 4.99 11.76
N LEU A 65 -18.46 5.94 10.86
CA LEU A 65 -19.69 6.76 10.84
C LEU A 65 -20.92 5.96 10.39
N VAL A 66 -20.81 5.20 9.30
CA VAL A 66 -21.93 4.42 8.72
C VAL A 66 -22.33 3.27 9.65
N CYS A 67 -21.35 2.56 10.21
CA CYS A 67 -21.59 1.45 11.13
C CYS A 67 -21.77 1.91 12.59
N MET A 68 -21.80 3.23 12.84
CA MET A 68 -21.98 3.85 14.15
C MET A 68 -21.04 3.27 15.23
N GLN A 69 -19.77 3.10 14.88
CA GLN A 69 -18.73 2.61 15.79
C GLN A 69 -18.26 3.76 16.70
N TRP A 70 -19.09 4.14 17.66
CA TRP A 70 -18.82 5.26 18.59
C TRP A 70 -17.55 5.07 19.41
N THR A 71 -17.23 3.84 19.79
CA THR A 71 -16.00 3.51 20.52
C THR A 71 -14.76 3.84 19.68
N ASP A 72 -14.76 3.44 18.41
CA ASP A 72 -13.63 3.67 17.50
C ASP A 72 -13.49 5.17 17.17
N LEU A 73 -14.61 5.87 16.99
CA LEU A 73 -14.62 7.33 16.83
C LEU A 73 -14.03 8.04 18.05
N LEU A 74 -14.37 7.59 19.27
CA LEU A 74 -13.83 8.15 20.49
C LEU A 74 -12.32 7.91 20.59
N TRP A 75 -11.86 6.70 20.26
CA TRP A 75 -10.42 6.39 20.24
C TRP A 75 -9.67 7.23 19.20
N ALA A 76 -10.20 7.36 17.99
CA ALA A 76 -9.63 8.21 16.95
C ALA A 76 -9.56 9.68 17.42
N ALA A 77 -10.66 10.23 17.94
CA ALA A 77 -10.70 11.58 18.47
C ALA A 77 -9.69 11.78 19.62
N SER A 78 -9.55 10.79 20.50
CA SER A 78 -8.59 10.82 21.61
C SER A 78 -7.15 10.83 21.13
N PHE A 79 -6.83 10.06 20.08
CA PHE A 79 -5.51 10.02 19.45
C PHE A 79 -5.15 11.39 18.86
N TYR A 80 -6.03 11.97 18.04
CA TYR A 80 -5.79 13.28 17.42
C TYR A 80 -5.66 14.38 18.48
N SER A 81 -6.55 14.37 19.49
CA SER A 81 -6.49 15.33 20.60
C SER A 81 -5.18 15.24 21.35
N ARG A 82 -4.74 14.03 21.72
CA ARG A 82 -3.46 13.80 22.40
C ARG A 82 -2.29 14.25 21.55
N PHE A 83 -2.28 13.94 20.25
CA PHE A 83 -1.23 14.36 19.33
C PHE A 83 -1.10 15.89 19.31
N PHE A 84 -2.19 16.62 19.10
CA PHE A 84 -2.14 18.08 19.07
C PHE A 84 -1.80 18.69 20.43
N LEU A 85 -2.34 18.17 21.53
CA LEU A 85 -1.99 18.65 22.87
C LEU A 85 -0.50 18.43 23.19
N CYS A 86 0.08 17.32 22.75
CA CYS A 86 1.50 17.05 22.96
C CYS A 86 2.40 17.89 22.05
N TYR A 87 2.09 18.06 20.77
CA TYR A 87 3.03 18.63 19.79
C TYR A 87 2.77 20.10 19.43
N ALA A 88 1.54 20.61 19.55
CA ALA A 88 1.24 22.00 19.25
C ALA A 88 1.98 23.01 20.15
N PRO A 89 2.23 22.76 21.45
CA PRO A 89 3.01 23.67 22.28
C PRO A 89 4.47 23.83 21.84
N PHE A 90 5.06 22.81 21.21
CA PHE A 90 6.46 22.81 20.79
C PHE A 90 6.66 23.36 19.38
N TYR A 91 5.76 23.00 18.45
CA TYR A 91 5.92 23.29 17.01
C TYR A 91 4.90 24.30 16.47
N GLY A 92 3.97 24.76 17.30
CA GLY A 92 2.76 25.46 16.85
C GLY A 92 1.81 24.54 16.06
N LEU A 93 0.62 25.03 15.74
CA LEU A 93 -0.35 24.27 14.93
C LEU A 93 0.20 23.89 13.54
N PRO A 94 0.84 24.79 12.77
CA PRO A 94 1.37 24.44 11.45
C PRO A 94 2.50 23.41 11.52
N GLY A 95 3.38 23.52 12.51
CA GLY A 95 4.49 22.57 12.68
C GLY A 95 4.02 21.20 13.17
N ALA A 96 3.02 21.14 14.05
CA ALA A 96 2.39 19.88 14.45
C ALA A 96 1.69 19.19 13.27
N LEU A 97 1.01 19.94 12.41
CA LEU A 97 0.42 19.41 11.17
C LEU A 97 1.49 18.88 10.20
N LEU A 98 2.59 19.62 10.01
CA LEU A 98 3.69 19.18 9.16
C LEU A 98 4.33 17.89 9.70
N LEU A 99 4.55 17.81 11.01
CA LEU A 99 5.07 16.62 11.68
C LEU A 99 4.12 15.44 11.48
N PHE A 100 2.80 15.65 11.65
CA PHE A 100 1.80 14.61 11.41
C PHE A 100 1.89 14.07 10.00
N VAL A 101 1.87 14.95 8.99
CA VAL A 101 1.96 14.55 7.57
C VAL A 101 3.27 13.81 7.29
N ALA A 102 4.40 14.31 7.81
CA ALA A 102 5.71 13.68 7.60
C ALA A 102 5.77 12.26 8.16
N VAL A 103 5.29 12.06 9.40
CA VAL A 103 5.22 10.73 10.03
C VAL A 103 4.31 9.82 9.21
N ARG A 104 3.15 10.30 8.77
CA ARG A 104 2.21 9.51 7.97
C ARG A 104 2.82 9.11 6.64
N VAL A 105 3.56 9.99 5.96
CA VAL A 105 4.25 9.66 4.70
C VAL A 105 5.29 8.57 4.91
N LEU A 106 6.08 8.63 5.99
CA LEU A 106 7.06 7.58 6.31
C LEU A 106 6.38 6.25 6.59
N GLU A 107 5.31 6.26 7.39
CA GLU A 107 4.47 5.11 7.69
C GLU A 107 3.89 4.50 6.39
N SER A 108 3.39 5.33 5.47
CA SER A 108 2.86 4.87 4.18
C SER A 108 3.89 4.08 3.38
N HIS A 109 5.10 4.63 3.26
CA HIS A 109 6.16 4.02 2.46
C HIS A 109 6.63 2.71 3.08
N TRP A 110 6.78 2.70 4.40
CA TRP A 110 7.11 1.49 5.14
C TRP A 110 6.00 0.44 4.96
N PHE A 111 4.74 0.80 5.18
CA PHE A 111 3.59 -0.11 5.06
C PHE A 111 3.47 -0.72 3.66
N VAL A 112 3.54 0.10 2.61
CA VAL A 112 3.48 -0.40 1.22
C VAL A 112 4.67 -1.29 0.93
N TRP A 113 5.87 -0.92 1.38
CA TRP A 113 7.04 -1.78 1.20
C TRP A 113 6.87 -3.12 1.93
N ILE A 114 6.44 -3.11 3.19
CA ILE A 114 6.21 -4.34 3.97
C ILE A 114 5.16 -5.25 3.31
N THR A 115 4.02 -4.70 2.91
CA THR A 115 2.92 -5.50 2.37
C THR A 115 3.15 -5.96 0.93
N GLN A 116 3.99 -5.26 0.16
CA GLN A 116 4.15 -5.52 -1.27
C GLN A 116 5.51 -6.11 -1.66
N MET A 117 6.53 -6.11 -0.78
CA MET A 117 7.88 -6.57 -1.10
C MET A 117 7.92 -8.05 -1.56
N ASN A 118 7.01 -8.87 -1.05
CA ASN A 118 6.96 -10.30 -1.35
C ASN A 118 6.10 -10.64 -2.57
N HIS A 119 5.27 -9.71 -3.06
CA HIS A 119 4.19 -9.99 -4.01
C HIS A 119 4.44 -9.42 -5.41
N ILE A 120 4.75 -8.12 -5.48
CA ILE A 120 4.94 -7.38 -6.75
C ILE A 120 6.15 -7.82 -7.61
N PRO A 121 7.29 -8.31 -7.06
CA PRO A 121 8.48 -8.58 -7.87
C PRO A 121 8.38 -9.76 -8.85
N LYS A 122 7.32 -10.58 -8.77
CA LYS A 122 7.23 -11.86 -9.49
C LYS A 122 6.40 -11.74 -10.77
N GLU A 123 6.26 -12.84 -11.49
CA GLU A 123 5.55 -12.88 -12.78
C GLU A 123 4.05 -12.55 -12.61
N ILE A 124 3.67 -11.31 -12.94
CA ILE A 124 2.27 -10.87 -13.04
C ILE A 124 1.83 -10.92 -14.50
N GLY A 125 0.75 -11.65 -14.79
CA GLY A 125 0.36 -11.89 -16.17
C GLY A 125 -1.01 -12.54 -16.35
N HIS A 126 -1.21 -13.10 -17.53
CA HIS A 126 -2.38 -13.93 -17.83
C HIS A 126 -2.30 -15.31 -17.16
N GLU A 127 -3.43 -16.02 -17.09
CA GLU A 127 -3.51 -17.32 -16.45
C GLU A 127 -2.58 -18.35 -17.11
N LYS A 128 -1.65 -18.91 -16.33
CA LYS A 128 -0.73 -19.98 -16.77
C LYS A 128 -1.22 -21.40 -16.44
N HIS A 129 -2.50 -21.53 -16.08
CA HIS A 129 -3.14 -22.79 -15.66
C HIS A 129 -2.41 -23.57 -14.55
N ARG A 130 -1.63 -22.89 -13.71
CA ARG A 130 -1.06 -23.49 -12.49
C ARG A 130 -2.17 -23.80 -11.48
N ASP A 131 -1.97 -24.83 -10.67
CA ASP A 131 -2.79 -25.11 -9.50
C ASP A 131 -2.57 -24.03 -8.43
N TRP A 132 -3.46 -23.97 -7.46
CA TRP A 132 -3.45 -22.91 -6.45
C TRP A 132 -2.18 -22.91 -5.60
N ALA A 133 -1.71 -24.08 -5.14
CA ALA A 133 -0.52 -24.17 -4.28
C ALA A 133 0.76 -23.79 -5.04
N SER A 134 0.91 -24.25 -6.28
CA SER A 134 2.02 -23.84 -7.14
C SER A 134 1.96 -22.34 -7.48
N SER A 135 0.76 -21.79 -7.63
CA SER A 135 0.58 -20.35 -7.86
C SER A 135 1.02 -19.54 -6.65
N GLN A 136 0.73 -20.02 -5.44
CA GLN A 136 1.14 -19.38 -4.19
C GLN A 136 2.67 -19.36 -4.03
N LEU A 137 3.33 -20.52 -4.16
CA LEU A 137 4.80 -20.59 -4.11
C LEU A 137 5.45 -19.77 -5.23
N ALA A 138 4.79 -19.68 -6.38
CA ALA A 138 5.24 -18.89 -7.51
C ALA A 138 4.85 -17.40 -7.44
N ALA A 139 4.06 -16.96 -6.47
CA ALA A 139 3.70 -15.55 -6.28
C ALA A 139 4.53 -14.89 -5.19
N THR A 140 5.04 -15.67 -4.24
CA THR A 140 5.73 -15.16 -3.07
C THR A 140 7.24 -15.04 -3.30
N CYS A 141 7.82 -13.97 -2.74
CA CYS A 141 9.24 -13.64 -2.78
C CYS A 141 9.73 -13.34 -1.36
N ASN A 142 9.67 -14.36 -0.49
CA ASN A 142 10.03 -14.22 0.92
C ASN A 142 11.46 -13.69 1.08
N VAL A 143 11.62 -12.71 1.95
CA VAL A 143 12.93 -12.17 2.31
C VAL A 143 13.62 -13.10 3.30
N GLU A 144 14.94 -13.22 3.19
CA GLU A 144 15.73 -14.05 4.12
C GLU A 144 15.50 -13.57 5.57
N PRO A 145 15.14 -14.49 6.49
CA PRO A 145 14.79 -14.12 7.85
C PRO A 145 16.02 -13.62 8.62
N SER A 146 15.80 -12.59 9.42
CA SER A 146 16.76 -12.13 10.42
C SER A 146 16.02 -11.43 11.54
N LEU A 147 16.61 -11.36 12.74
CA LEU A 147 15.99 -10.68 13.89
C LEU A 147 15.54 -9.25 13.55
N PHE A 148 16.32 -8.54 12.74
CA PHE A 148 15.97 -7.19 12.30
C PHE A 148 14.80 -7.20 11.32
N ILE A 149 14.85 -8.04 10.28
CA ILE A 149 13.81 -8.09 9.24
C ILE A 149 12.49 -8.53 9.85
N ASP A 150 12.50 -9.55 10.71
CA ASP A 150 11.32 -10.07 11.38
C ASP A 150 10.66 -9.00 12.26
N TRP A 151 11.45 -8.24 13.03
CA TRP A 151 10.93 -7.12 13.82
C TRP A 151 10.43 -5.98 12.94
N PHE A 152 11.21 -5.59 11.92
CA PHE A 152 10.93 -4.44 11.07
C PHE A 152 9.75 -4.66 10.14
N SER A 153 9.48 -5.90 9.73
CA SER A 153 8.30 -6.27 8.94
C SER A 153 7.14 -6.75 9.79
N GLY A 154 7.29 -6.86 11.12
CA GLY A 154 6.28 -7.50 11.97
C GLY A 154 5.96 -8.92 11.54
N HIS A 155 6.98 -9.68 11.13
CA HIS A 155 6.90 -11.03 10.57
C HIS A 155 6.18 -11.17 9.22
N LEU A 156 5.81 -10.06 8.55
CA LEU A 156 5.23 -10.06 7.19
C LEU A 156 6.26 -10.33 6.08
N ASN A 157 7.51 -10.66 6.41
CA ASN A 157 8.54 -11.09 5.48
C ASN A 157 8.26 -12.49 4.88
N PHE A 158 7.28 -13.21 5.44
CA PHE A 158 6.69 -14.42 4.87
C PHE A 158 5.21 -14.20 4.66
N GLN A 159 4.76 -14.29 3.41
CA GLN A 159 3.34 -14.20 3.08
C GLN A 159 3.00 -15.31 2.10
N ILE A 160 1.83 -15.91 2.28
CA ILE A 160 1.16 -16.76 1.32
C ILE A 160 -0.24 -16.17 1.17
N GLU A 161 -0.71 -16.01 -0.06
CA GLU A 161 -2.01 -15.42 -0.38
C GLU A 161 -3.12 -16.47 -0.49
#